data_AF-A0AAD4TKV6-F1
#
_entry.id   AF-A0AAD4TKV6-F1
#
_cell.length_a   1.000
_cell.length_b   1.000
_cell.length_c   1.000
_cell.angle_alpha   90.00
_cell.angle_beta   90.00
_cell.angle_gamma   90.00
#
_symmetry.space_group_name_H-M   'P 1'
#
loop_
_entity.id
_entity.type
_entity.pdbx_description
1 polymer ?
#
loop_
_entity_poly.entity_id
_entity_poly.type
_entity_poly.pdbx_seq_one_letter_code
_entity_poly.pdbx_strand_id
1 'polypeptide(L)'
;MNAWWWEAKSQKDVLKEFDSNFANRYLTVAGAIMSHGGSNGLQWRNVHSFCVREFLSKDTLNSFSTLRQQEIRRTLRSLSKVNTPVYIRQEMHLTMLNVIMNMLWGGTFNDEDKIRIGLEETNISDFFPILARLDLQGVERRMKELVSWLDSFLSSIIEQRMKNYDELKLNGDQDAKNEFRDILQIFLQLQDQGESRTPFTITNLKALFT
;
A
#
# COMPACT_ATOMS: atom_id res chain seq x y z
N MET A 1 38.95 -14.32 10.26
CA MET A 1 37.89 -13.89 9.32
C MET A 1 36.62 -14.61 9.74
N ASN A 2 35.59 -13.85 10.09
CA ASN A 2 34.48 -14.34 10.92
C ASN A 2 33.26 -14.57 10.01
N ALA A 3 32.39 -15.54 10.32
CA ALA A 3 31.22 -15.91 9.51
C ALA A 3 30.36 -14.69 9.10
N TRP A 4 30.19 -13.72 10.00
CA TRP A 4 29.51 -12.45 9.79
C TRP A 4 30.02 -11.64 8.58
N TRP A 5 31.31 -11.72 8.28
CA TRP A 5 31.91 -10.99 7.16
C TRP A 5 31.54 -11.63 5.82
N TRP A 6 31.42 -12.95 5.78
CA TRP A 6 30.95 -13.68 4.59
C TRP A 6 29.45 -13.50 4.36
N GLU A 7 28.65 -13.46 5.43
CA GLU A 7 27.21 -13.18 5.35
C GLU A 7 26.93 -11.77 4.83
N ALA A 8 27.58 -10.76 5.42
CA ALA A 8 27.42 -9.38 4.97
C ALA A 8 27.92 -9.16 3.53
N LYS A 9 29.02 -9.83 3.15
CA LYS A 9 29.53 -9.79 1.79
C LYS A 9 28.58 -10.46 0.80
N SER A 10 28.09 -11.66 1.12
CA SER A 10 27.13 -12.38 0.29
C SER A 10 25.83 -11.59 0.11
N GLN A 11 25.30 -10.97 1.17
CA GLN A 11 24.13 -10.10 1.07
C GLN A 11 24.39 -8.90 0.17
N LYS A 12 25.56 -8.25 0.30
CA LYS A 12 25.94 -7.12 -0.55
C LYS A 12 26.05 -7.54 -2.01
N ASP A 13 26.70 -8.67 -2.28
CA ASP A 13 26.91 -9.16 -3.65
C ASP A 13 25.56 -9.52 -4.30
N VAL A 14 24.64 -10.17 -3.57
CA VAL A 14 23.29 -10.48 -4.06
C VAL A 14 22.44 -9.22 -4.30
N LEU A 15 22.44 -8.27 -3.37
CA LEU A 15 21.55 -7.10 -3.41
C LEU A 15 22.07 -5.94 -4.25
N LYS A 16 23.37 -5.86 -4.52
CA LYS A 16 23.99 -4.74 -5.26
C LYS A 16 24.69 -5.17 -6.54
N GLU A 17 25.55 -6.18 -6.47
CA GLU A 17 26.38 -6.56 -7.61
C GLU A 17 25.59 -7.38 -8.64
N PHE A 18 24.74 -8.27 -8.15
CA PHE A 18 23.90 -9.15 -8.96
C PHE A 18 22.42 -8.80 -8.85
N ASP A 19 22.09 -7.53 -8.56
CA ASP A 19 20.72 -7.06 -8.33
C ASP A 19 19.76 -7.50 -9.46
N SER A 20 20.19 -7.37 -10.71
CA SER A 20 19.41 -7.70 -11.89
C SER A 20 19.10 -9.20 -12.02
N ASN A 21 20.00 -10.07 -11.54
CA ASN A 21 19.79 -11.53 -11.55
C ASN A 21 18.84 -11.98 -10.43
N PHE A 22 18.86 -11.28 -9.29
CA PHE A 22 18.05 -11.60 -8.11
C PHE A 22 16.83 -10.68 -7.91
N ALA A 23 16.58 -9.75 -8.83
CA ALA A 23 15.43 -8.85 -8.78
C ALA A 23 14.09 -9.56 -9.06
N ASN A 24 14.13 -10.78 -9.60
CA ASN A 24 12.95 -11.59 -9.81
C ASN A 24 12.35 -12.02 -8.47
N ARG A 25 11.06 -11.72 -8.28
CA ARG A 25 10.31 -12.16 -7.10
C ARG A 25 9.72 -13.54 -7.35
N TYR A 26 9.92 -14.48 -6.41
CA TYR A 26 9.10 -15.69 -6.38
C TYR A 26 7.66 -15.28 -6.04
N LEU A 27 6.74 -15.53 -6.96
CA LEU A 27 5.33 -15.20 -6.80
C LEU A 27 4.66 -16.37 -6.06
N THR A 28 4.26 -16.13 -4.82
CA THR A 28 3.32 -17.01 -4.10
C THR A 28 1.97 -17.00 -4.81
N VAL A 29 1.10 -17.98 -4.53
CA VAL A 29 -0.27 -18.00 -5.09
C VAL A 29 -1.00 -16.70 -4.75
N ALA A 30 -0.88 -16.23 -3.50
CA ALA A 30 -1.43 -14.94 -3.09
C ALA A 30 -0.79 -13.77 -3.85
N GLY A 31 0.54 -13.75 -3.97
CA GLY A 31 1.28 -12.71 -4.68
C GLY A 31 0.98 -12.64 -6.18
N ALA A 32 0.70 -13.78 -6.83
CA ALA A 32 0.30 -13.84 -8.23
C ALA A 32 -1.10 -13.27 -8.45
N ILE A 33 -2.04 -13.52 -7.53
CA ILE A 33 -3.41 -12.98 -7.57
C ILE A 33 -3.41 -11.48 -7.28
N MET A 34 -2.66 -11.06 -6.26
CA MET A 34 -2.40 -9.68 -5.84
C MET A 34 -1.86 -8.85 -7.03
N SER A 35 -0.78 -9.32 -7.64
CA SER A 35 -0.12 -8.64 -8.76
C SER A 35 -0.76 -8.84 -10.14
N HIS A 36 -1.96 -9.43 -10.20
CA HIS A 36 -2.64 -9.76 -11.47
C HIS A 36 -1.76 -10.51 -12.49
N GLY A 37 -0.91 -11.44 -12.03
CA GLY A 37 -0.03 -12.23 -12.89
C GLY A 37 1.31 -11.59 -13.24
N GLY A 38 1.62 -10.42 -12.67
CA GLY A 38 2.94 -9.80 -12.68
C GLY A 38 3.06 -8.59 -13.60
N SER A 39 3.58 -7.48 -13.04
CA SER A 39 4.07 -6.34 -13.80
C SER A 39 5.49 -6.64 -14.31
N ASN A 40 5.70 -6.48 -15.61
CA ASN A 40 7.02 -6.36 -16.24
C ASN A 40 7.94 -5.45 -15.41
N GLY A 41 9.11 -5.99 -14.99
CA GLY A 41 9.97 -5.37 -13.97
C GLY A 41 10.42 -3.92 -14.25
N LEU A 42 10.41 -3.49 -15.51
CA LEU A 42 10.67 -2.08 -15.88
C LEU A 42 9.52 -1.14 -15.49
N GLN A 43 8.27 -1.54 -15.70
CA GLN A 43 7.11 -0.74 -15.28
C GLN A 43 7.06 -0.66 -13.76
N TRP A 44 7.21 -1.78 -13.06
CA TRP A 44 7.31 -1.79 -11.60
C TRP A 44 8.44 -0.90 -11.07
N ARG A 45 9.65 -0.95 -11.66
CA ARG A 45 10.76 -0.08 -11.26
C ARG A 45 10.42 1.41 -11.38
N ASN A 46 9.76 1.80 -12.48
CA ASN A 46 9.35 3.20 -12.70
C ASN A 46 8.27 3.62 -11.71
N VAL A 47 7.26 2.79 -11.50
CA VAL A 47 6.17 3.01 -10.53
C VAL A 47 6.72 3.12 -9.10
N HIS A 48 7.59 2.20 -8.71
CA HIS A 48 8.25 2.21 -7.40
C HIS A 48 9.14 3.45 -7.23
N SER A 49 9.95 3.80 -8.23
CA SER A 49 10.80 4.99 -8.17
C SER A 49 9.97 6.26 -8.03
N PHE A 50 8.84 6.36 -8.73
CA PHE A 50 7.91 7.48 -8.62
C PHE A 50 7.34 7.58 -7.19
N CYS A 51 6.85 6.47 -6.63
CA CYS A 51 6.29 6.46 -5.27
C CYS A 51 7.31 6.85 -4.21
N VAL A 52 8.54 6.34 -4.31
CA VAL A 52 9.60 6.70 -3.37
C VAL A 52 9.92 8.18 -3.45
N ARG A 53 9.96 8.74 -4.66
CA ARG A 53 10.33 10.14 -4.90
C ARG A 53 9.23 11.11 -4.50
N GLU A 54 7.98 10.82 -4.82
CA GLU A 54 6.85 11.75 -4.62
C GLU A 54 6.13 11.51 -3.30
N PHE A 55 5.82 10.26 -2.96
CA PHE A 55 4.96 9.93 -1.82
C PHE A 55 5.73 9.65 -0.54
N LEU A 56 6.88 8.97 -0.64
CA LEU A 56 7.73 8.61 0.50
C LEU A 56 8.90 9.58 0.68
N SER A 57 8.86 10.74 0.03
CA SER A 57 9.84 11.80 0.22
C SER A 57 9.78 12.31 1.67
N LYS A 58 10.91 12.82 2.16
CA LYS A 58 10.97 13.40 3.52
C LYS A 58 9.94 14.52 3.69
N ASP A 59 9.76 15.35 2.67
CA ASP A 59 8.88 16.51 2.73
C ASP A 59 7.41 16.08 2.76
N THR A 60 7.03 15.13 1.90
CA THR A 60 5.68 14.54 1.87
C THR A 60 5.38 13.79 3.17
N LEU A 61 6.32 13.01 3.69
CA LEU A 61 6.13 12.34 4.98
C LEU A 61 6.02 13.34 6.14
N ASN A 62 6.72 14.48 6.09
CA ASN A 62 6.61 15.51 7.11
C ASN A 62 5.28 16.26 7.05
N SER A 63 4.71 16.47 5.86
CA SER A 63 3.38 17.09 5.73
C SER A 63 2.28 16.23 6.38
N PHE A 64 2.45 14.91 6.42
CA PHE A 64 1.53 13.99 7.11
C PHE A 64 1.78 13.84 8.63
N SER A 65 2.71 14.58 9.22
CA SER A 65 3.07 14.42 10.63
C SER A 65 1.89 14.63 11.58
N THR A 66 1.05 15.63 11.32
CA THR A 66 -0.16 15.94 12.11
C THR A 66 -1.19 14.84 12.00
N LEU A 67 -1.44 14.33 10.78
CA LEU A 67 -2.35 13.22 10.51
C LEU A 67 -1.93 11.96 11.27
N ARG A 68 -0.65 11.57 11.19
CA ARG A 68 -0.13 10.42 11.94
C ARG A 68 -0.34 10.56 13.44
N GLN A 69 -0.05 11.75 13.98
CA GLN A 69 -0.28 12.01 15.40
C GLN A 69 -1.77 11.96 15.78
N GLN A 70 -2.66 12.43 14.91
CA GLN A 70 -4.09 12.38 15.15
C GLN A 70 -4.60 10.94 15.25
N GLU A 71 -4.21 10.06 14.33
CA GLU A 71 -4.62 8.65 14.37
C GLU A 71 -4.10 7.94 15.61
N ILE A 72 -2.81 8.12 15.94
CA ILE A 72 -2.23 7.54 17.16
C ILE A 72 -2.98 8.02 18.41
N ARG A 73 -3.31 9.32 18.48
CA ARG A 73 -4.11 9.88 19.58
C ARG A 73 -5.55 9.35 19.61
N ARG A 74 -6.14 9.00 18.47
CA ARG A 74 -7.48 8.38 18.42
C ARG A 74 -7.42 6.95 18.98
N THR A 75 -6.45 6.16 18.56
CA THR A 75 -6.24 4.81 19.11
C THR A 75 -6.01 4.86 20.62
N LEU A 76 -5.10 5.72 21.10
CA LEU A 76 -4.82 5.85 22.54
C LEU A 76 -6.07 6.25 23.34
N ARG A 77 -6.90 7.16 22.80
CA ARG A 77 -8.18 7.55 23.42
C ARG A 77 -9.22 6.44 23.41
N SER A 78 -9.19 5.55 22.42
CA SER A 78 -10.04 4.36 22.37
C SER A 78 -9.60 3.38 23.47
N LEU A 79 -8.30 3.06 23.48
CA LEU A 79 -7.71 2.12 24.44
C LEU A 79 -7.83 2.59 25.89
N SER A 80 -7.74 3.90 26.15
CA SER A 80 -7.89 4.44 27.52
C SER A 80 -9.29 4.24 28.12
N LYS A 81 -10.29 3.91 27.30
CA LYS A 81 -11.67 3.65 27.76
C LYS A 81 -11.94 2.17 27.99
N VAL A 82 -11.01 1.29 27.62
CA VAL A 82 -11.18 -0.16 27.71
C VAL A 82 -10.68 -0.64 29.07
N ASN A 83 -11.54 -1.34 29.82
CA ASN A 83 -11.22 -1.92 31.13
C ASN A 83 -10.91 -3.42 31.06
N THR A 84 -10.73 -3.97 29.87
CA THR A 84 -10.41 -5.38 29.62
C THR A 84 -9.03 -5.52 28.98
N PRO A 85 -8.38 -6.70 29.08
CA PRO A 85 -7.15 -6.98 28.34
C PRO A 85 -7.35 -6.77 26.84
N VAL A 86 -6.42 -6.05 26.22
CA VAL A 86 -6.43 -5.75 24.78
C VAL A 86 -5.27 -6.42 24.09
N TYR A 87 -5.52 -6.99 22.91
CA TYR A 87 -4.45 -7.51 22.06
C TYR A 87 -3.79 -6.37 21.27
N ILE A 88 -2.67 -5.88 21.80
CA ILE A 88 -1.94 -4.73 21.25
C ILE A 88 -1.50 -4.93 19.79
N ARG A 89 -1.20 -6.17 19.38
CA ARG A 89 -0.81 -6.49 18.00
C ARG A 89 -1.89 -6.07 16.99
N GLN A 90 -3.13 -6.47 17.24
CA GLN A 90 -4.26 -6.15 16.37
C GLN A 90 -4.49 -4.63 16.35
N GLU A 91 -4.52 -3.99 17.51
CA GLU A 91 -4.72 -2.53 17.61
C GLU A 91 -3.64 -1.74 16.89
N MET A 92 -2.37 -2.14 17.00
CA MET A 92 -1.26 -1.53 16.28
C MET A 92 -1.38 -1.73 14.77
N HIS A 93 -1.75 -2.93 14.33
CA HIS A 93 -1.98 -3.22 12.91
C HIS A 93 -3.10 -2.35 12.33
N LEU A 94 -4.25 -2.28 13.02
CA LEU A 94 -5.38 -1.44 12.59
C LEU A 94 -5.03 0.05 12.59
N THR A 95 -4.26 0.50 13.57
CA THR A 95 -3.78 1.89 13.64
C THR A 95 -2.86 2.22 12.49
N MET A 96 -1.92 1.31 12.15
CA MET A 96 -1.01 1.49 11.02
C MET A 96 -1.78 1.52 9.70
N LEU A 97 -2.76 0.63 9.52
CA LEU A 97 -3.63 0.65 8.36
C LEU A 97 -4.37 1.99 8.25
N ASN A 98 -5.03 2.44 9.32
CA ASN A 98 -5.72 3.74 9.30
C ASN A 98 -4.79 4.92 8.96
N VAL A 99 -3.56 4.91 9.49
CA VAL A 99 -2.54 5.92 9.17
C VAL A 99 -2.20 5.89 7.67
N ILE A 100 -1.86 4.72 7.13
CA ILE A 100 -1.50 4.57 5.72
C ILE A 100 -2.65 5.01 4.82
N MET A 101 -3.86 4.54 5.10
CA MET A 101 -5.08 4.83 4.34
C MET A 101 -5.42 6.32 4.33
N ASN A 102 -5.31 6.97 5.49
CA ASN A 102 -5.60 8.39 5.60
C ASN A 102 -4.52 9.24 4.91
N MET A 103 -3.25 8.81 4.91
CA MET A 103 -2.22 9.46 4.08
C MET A 103 -2.45 9.22 2.57
N LEU A 104 -2.98 8.07 2.20
CA LEU A 104 -3.18 7.71 0.79
C LEU A 104 -4.31 8.47 0.11
N TRP A 105 -5.47 8.56 0.78
CA TRP A 105 -6.68 9.12 0.21
C TRP A 105 -7.63 9.69 1.28
N GLY A 106 -7.07 10.17 2.39
CA GLY A 106 -7.77 10.97 3.40
C GLY A 106 -8.94 10.28 4.11
N GLY A 107 -8.99 8.95 4.08
CA GLY A 107 -10.07 8.14 4.65
C GLY A 107 -9.54 7.01 5.55
N THR A 108 -10.37 6.50 6.44
CA THR A 108 -10.04 5.36 7.33
C THR A 108 -10.99 4.21 7.05
N PHE A 109 -10.54 2.97 7.30
CA PHE A 109 -11.40 1.79 7.17
C PHE A 109 -12.45 1.78 8.28
N ASN A 110 -13.65 1.31 7.95
CA ASN A 110 -14.61 0.91 8.99
C ASN A 110 -14.15 -0.42 9.63
N ASP A 111 -14.81 -0.84 10.71
CA ASP A 111 -14.40 -2.05 11.43
C ASP A 111 -14.63 -3.35 10.64
N GLU A 112 -15.57 -3.35 9.68
CA GLU A 112 -15.83 -4.51 8.81
C GLU A 112 -14.73 -4.68 7.74
N ASP A 113 -14.24 -3.58 7.18
CA ASP A 113 -13.17 -3.55 6.18
C ASP A 113 -11.84 -4.02 6.79
N LYS A 114 -11.58 -3.62 8.04
CA LYS A 114 -10.38 -4.01 8.81
C LYS A 114 -10.27 -5.51 9.03
N ILE A 115 -11.40 -6.18 9.29
CA ILE A 115 -11.44 -7.63 9.51
C ILE A 115 -11.11 -8.39 8.23
N ARG A 116 -11.50 -7.87 7.07
CA ARG A 116 -11.24 -8.50 5.76
C ARG A 116 -9.76 -8.46 5.35
N ILE A 117 -9.04 -7.42 5.75
CA ILE A 117 -7.63 -7.20 5.40
C ILE A 117 -6.68 -8.01 6.28
N GLY A 118 -7.15 -8.51 7.43
CA GLY A 118 -6.36 -9.27 8.41
C GLY A 118 -6.05 -10.72 8.03
N LEU A 119 -5.66 -11.01 6.78
CA LEU A 119 -5.29 -12.35 6.32
C LEU A 119 -3.77 -12.47 6.15
N GLU A 120 -3.06 -12.78 7.23
CA GLU A 120 -1.70 -13.32 7.16
C GLU A 120 -1.71 -14.78 7.62
N GLU A 121 -1.92 -15.71 6.68
CA GLU A 121 -1.60 -17.12 6.87
C GLU A 121 -0.66 -17.56 5.75
N THR A 122 0.46 -18.19 6.11
CA THR A 122 1.36 -18.84 5.15
C THR A 122 0.64 -19.98 4.45
N ASN A 123 0.62 -19.97 3.13
CA ASN A 123 -0.02 -20.99 2.32
C ASN A 123 0.93 -22.18 2.08
N ILE A 124 0.50 -23.36 2.51
CA ILE A 124 1.22 -24.64 2.39
C ILE A 124 1.45 -24.98 0.91
N SER A 125 0.54 -24.59 0.01
CA SER A 125 0.72 -24.87 -1.41
C SER A 125 1.82 -24.03 -2.07
N ASP A 126 2.31 -22.95 -1.43
CA ASP A 126 3.49 -22.21 -1.90
C ASP A 126 4.80 -23.02 -1.73
N PHE A 127 4.80 -24.01 -0.81
CA PHE A 127 5.94 -24.91 -0.55
C PHE A 127 5.79 -26.27 -1.24
N PHE A 128 4.56 -26.70 -1.53
CA PHE A 128 4.26 -28.00 -2.15
C PHE A 128 3.42 -27.82 -3.42
N PRO A 129 4.05 -27.61 -4.59
CA PRO A 129 3.35 -27.26 -5.84
C PRO A 129 2.29 -28.28 -6.29
N ILE A 130 2.44 -29.55 -5.90
CA ILE A 130 1.46 -30.62 -6.19
C ILE A 130 0.10 -30.33 -5.53
N LEU A 131 0.10 -29.63 -4.39
CA LEU A 131 -1.10 -29.26 -3.64
C LEU A 131 -1.72 -27.94 -4.13
N ALA A 132 -1.07 -27.22 -5.06
CA ALA A 132 -1.54 -25.92 -5.55
C ALA A 132 -2.92 -25.98 -6.22
N ARG A 133 -3.25 -27.08 -6.90
CA ARG A 133 -4.55 -27.25 -7.57
C ARG A 133 -5.73 -27.50 -6.62
N LEU A 134 -5.46 -27.86 -5.37
CA LEU A 134 -6.49 -28.27 -4.42
C LEU A 134 -6.99 -27.10 -3.57
N ASP A 135 -6.27 -25.97 -3.55
CA ASP A 135 -6.54 -24.82 -2.67
C ASP A 135 -6.90 -25.26 -1.24
N LEU A 136 -6.08 -26.14 -0.65
CA LEU A 136 -6.40 -26.83 0.61
C LEU A 136 -6.73 -25.89 1.77
N GLN A 137 -6.17 -24.68 1.76
CA GLN A 137 -6.40 -23.64 2.76
C GLN A 137 -7.35 -22.54 2.28
N GLY A 138 -7.94 -22.69 1.09
CA GLY A 138 -8.83 -21.68 0.50
C GLY A 138 -8.13 -20.33 0.25
N VAL A 139 -6.80 -20.30 0.13
CA VAL A 139 -6.01 -19.06 0.02
C VAL A 139 -6.25 -18.42 -1.33
N GLU A 140 -6.29 -19.19 -2.41
CA GLU A 140 -6.57 -18.64 -3.74
C GLU A 140 -7.97 -18.03 -3.80
N ARG A 141 -8.98 -18.74 -3.27
CA ARG A 141 -10.36 -18.21 -3.25
C ARG A 141 -10.48 -16.95 -2.39
N ARG A 142 -9.97 -16.99 -1.15
CA ARG A 142 -9.99 -15.84 -0.22
C ARG A 142 -9.26 -14.63 -0.81
N MET A 143 -8.12 -14.87 -1.46
CA MET A 143 -7.35 -13.79 -2.07
C MET A 143 -8.06 -13.17 -3.27
N LYS A 144 -8.72 -13.96 -4.12
CA LYS A 144 -9.54 -13.44 -5.24
C LYS A 144 -10.70 -12.59 -4.74
N GLU A 145 -11.39 -13.04 -3.69
CA GLU A 145 -12.48 -12.27 -3.05
C GLU A 145 -11.94 -10.96 -2.47
N LEU A 146 -10.79 -11.00 -1.78
CA LEU A 146 -10.15 -9.81 -1.21
C LEU A 146 -9.70 -8.82 -2.28
N VAL A 147 -9.02 -9.27 -3.35
CA VAL A 147 -8.58 -8.41 -4.45
C VAL A 147 -9.76 -7.78 -5.17
N SER A 148 -10.83 -8.55 -5.44
CA SER A 148 -12.05 -8.01 -6.06
C SER A 148 -12.73 -6.95 -5.20
N TRP A 149 -12.79 -7.18 -3.89
CA TRP A 149 -13.33 -6.20 -2.95
C TRP A 149 -12.43 -4.96 -2.88
N LEU A 150 -11.11 -5.15 -2.81
CA LEU A 150 -10.13 -4.07 -2.73
C LEU A 150 -10.15 -3.20 -3.98
N ASP A 151 -10.19 -3.78 -5.19
CA ASP A 151 -10.30 -2.99 -6.42
C ASP A 151 -11.61 -2.19 -6.46
N SER A 152 -12.73 -2.77 -6.02
CA SER A 152 -14.02 -2.06 -5.93
C SER A 152 -13.96 -0.89 -4.94
N PHE A 153 -13.36 -1.13 -3.77
CA PHE A 153 -13.17 -0.14 -2.72
C PHE A 153 -12.25 1.01 -3.18
N LEU A 154 -11.10 0.68 -3.78
CA LEU A 154 -10.16 1.64 -4.34
C LEU A 154 -10.81 2.48 -5.45
N SER A 155 -11.59 1.84 -6.33
CA SER A 155 -12.34 2.55 -7.39
C SER A 155 -13.28 3.60 -6.81
N SER A 156 -14.06 3.21 -5.79
CA SER A 156 -15.01 4.12 -5.15
C SER A 156 -14.32 5.34 -4.54
N ILE A 157 -13.20 5.13 -3.85
CA ILE A 157 -12.42 6.23 -3.25
C ILE A 157 -11.85 7.13 -4.34
N ILE A 158 -11.25 6.55 -5.39
CA ILE A 158 -10.64 7.31 -6.48
C ILE A 158 -11.71 8.19 -7.15
N GLU A 159 -12.88 7.62 -7.45
CA GLU A 159 -13.98 8.38 -8.05
C GLU A 159 -14.48 9.52 -7.16
N GLN A 160 -14.66 9.28 -5.86
CA GLN A 160 -15.06 10.33 -4.91
C GLN A 160 -14.03 11.46 -4.87
N ARG A 161 -12.75 11.11 -4.86
CA ARG A 161 -11.66 12.07 -4.76
C ARG A 161 -11.46 12.87 -6.04
N MET A 162 -11.63 12.25 -7.20
CA MET A 162 -11.64 12.95 -8.48
C MET A 162 -12.77 13.98 -8.54
N LYS A 163 -13.99 13.61 -8.12
CA LYS A 163 -15.13 14.56 -8.07
C LYS A 163 -14.83 15.75 -7.16
N ASN A 164 -14.35 15.49 -5.94
CA ASN A 164 -13.98 16.55 -5.01
C ASN A 164 -12.87 17.45 -5.58
N TYR A 165 -11.89 16.87 -6.26
CA TYR A 165 -10.79 17.61 -6.88
C TYR A 165 -11.27 18.52 -8.02
N ASP A 166 -12.19 18.04 -8.87
CA ASP A 166 -12.78 18.83 -9.94
C ASP A 166 -13.67 19.97 -9.38
N GLU A 167 -14.43 19.71 -8.32
CA GLU A 167 -15.20 20.75 -7.62
C GLU A 167 -14.30 21.83 -7.00
N LEU A 168 -13.17 21.44 -6.40
CA LEU A 168 -12.18 22.38 -5.87
C LEU A 168 -11.53 23.24 -6.97
N LYS A 169 -11.28 22.68 -8.15
CA LYS A 169 -10.79 23.45 -9.31
C LYS A 169 -11.78 24.51 -9.77
N LEU A 170 -13.07 24.17 -9.79
CA LEU A 170 -14.14 25.08 -10.23
C LEU A 170 -14.37 26.23 -9.25
N ASN A 171 -14.21 25.99 -7.95
CA ASN A 171 -14.48 26.97 -6.91
C ASN A 171 -13.31 27.95 -6.65
N GLY A 172 -12.13 27.71 -7.23
CA GLY A 172 -10.99 28.65 -7.21
C GLY A 172 -10.35 28.89 -5.84
N ASP A 173 -10.74 28.13 -4.82
CA ASP A 173 -10.29 28.32 -3.44
C ASP A 173 -8.86 27.80 -3.24
N GLN A 174 -7.91 28.71 -3.07
CA GLN A 174 -6.49 28.38 -2.88
C GLN A 174 -6.19 27.87 -1.48
N ASP A 175 -7.02 28.18 -0.47
CA ASP A 175 -6.81 27.71 0.90
C ASP A 175 -7.19 26.24 1.05
N ALA A 176 -8.24 25.78 0.37
CA ALA A 176 -8.63 24.36 0.32
C ALA A 176 -7.60 23.45 -0.38
N LYS A 177 -6.78 24.00 -1.29
CA LYS A 177 -5.65 23.28 -1.93
C LYS A 177 -4.53 22.91 -0.96
N ASN A 178 -4.41 23.61 0.16
CA ASN A 178 -3.37 23.37 1.17
C ASN A 178 -3.85 22.51 2.34
N GLU A 179 -5.17 22.37 2.55
CA GLU A 179 -5.72 21.75 3.75
C GLU A 179 -5.76 20.21 3.71
N PHE A 180 -5.84 19.61 2.52
CA PHE A 180 -5.70 18.16 2.34
C PHE A 180 -4.69 17.89 1.23
N ARG A 181 -3.59 17.23 1.58
CA ARG A 181 -2.60 16.71 0.62
C ARG A 181 -2.48 15.22 0.81
N ASP A 182 -3.54 14.46 0.52
CA ASP A 182 -3.36 13.02 0.41
C ASP A 182 -2.61 12.67 -0.89
N ILE A 183 -2.02 11.47 -0.90
CA ILE A 183 -1.18 10.99 -2.02
C ILE A 183 -1.96 10.97 -3.34
N LEU A 184 -3.26 10.66 -3.31
CA LEU A 184 -4.09 10.69 -4.51
C LEU A 184 -4.25 12.11 -5.07
N GLN A 185 -4.40 13.12 -4.22
CA GLN A 185 -4.44 14.52 -4.67
C GLN A 185 -3.10 14.99 -5.23
N ILE A 186 -1.97 14.57 -4.64
CA ILE A 186 -0.62 14.83 -5.18
C ILE A 186 -0.50 14.19 -6.57
N PHE A 187 -0.96 12.95 -6.72
CA PHE A 187 -0.97 12.25 -8.00
C PHE A 187 -1.80 12.96 -9.07
N LEU A 188 -3.02 13.40 -8.75
CA LEU A 188 -3.89 14.13 -9.69
C LEU A 188 -3.28 15.47 -10.12
N GLN A 189 -2.65 16.21 -9.18
CA GLN A 189 -1.95 17.46 -9.48
C GLN A 189 -0.77 17.25 -10.44
N LEU A 190 0.02 16.20 -10.23
CA LEU A 190 1.15 15.86 -11.10
C LEU A 190 0.68 15.43 -12.51
N GLN A 191 -0.49 14.78 -12.61
CA GLN A 191 -1.08 14.41 -13.89
C GLN A 191 -1.50 15.65 -14.71
N ASP A 192 -2.10 16.66 -14.07
CA ASP A 192 -2.49 17.91 -14.74
C ASP A 192 -1.29 18.76 -15.18
N GLN A 193 -0.19 18.73 -14.42
CA GLN A 193 1.03 19.51 -14.72
C GLN A 193 1.82 18.95 -15.90
N GLY A 194 1.48 17.75 -16.40
CA GLY A 194 2.15 17.14 -17.55
C GLY A 194 3.61 16.74 -17.31
N GLU A 195 4.06 16.74 -16.05
CA GLU A 195 5.49 16.55 -15.70
C GLU A 195 5.96 15.09 -15.71
N SER A 196 5.10 14.11 -16.00
CA SER A 196 5.52 12.72 -16.01
C SER A 196 6.19 12.34 -17.34
N ARG A 197 7.51 12.12 -17.31
CA ARG A 197 8.28 11.52 -18.43
C ARG A 197 7.81 10.10 -18.82
N THR A 198 6.96 9.49 -18.02
CA THR A 198 6.31 8.19 -18.24
C THR A 198 4.84 8.29 -17.82
N PRO A 199 3.86 7.89 -18.64
CA PRO A 199 2.45 7.99 -18.27
C PRO A 199 2.14 7.07 -17.08
N PHE A 200 2.19 7.61 -15.87
CA PHE A 200 1.79 6.93 -14.65
C PHE A 200 0.27 7.08 -14.52
N THR A 201 -0.48 5.99 -14.71
CA THR A 201 -1.95 5.99 -14.77
C THR A 201 -2.57 5.61 -13.43
N ILE A 202 -3.87 5.87 -13.26
CA ILE A 202 -4.66 5.38 -12.11
C ILE A 202 -4.56 3.85 -11.98
N THR A 203 -4.49 3.13 -13.10
CA THR A 203 -4.27 1.67 -13.10
C THR A 203 -2.93 1.31 -12.46
N ASN A 204 -1.86 2.06 -12.77
CA ASN A 204 -0.56 1.85 -12.15
C ASN A 204 -0.57 2.24 -10.66
N LEU A 205 -1.38 3.23 -10.28
CA LEU A 205 -1.59 3.60 -8.88
C LEU A 205 -2.31 2.47 -8.12
N LYS A 206 -3.39 1.91 -8.67
CA LYS A 206 -4.11 0.78 -8.08
C LYS A 206 -3.21 -0.44 -7.90
N ALA A 207 -2.37 -0.73 -8.90
CA ALA A 207 -1.41 -1.82 -8.88
C ALA A 207 -0.32 -1.71 -7.80
N LEU A 208 -0.20 -0.57 -7.11
CA LEU A 208 0.65 -0.45 -5.91
C LEU A 208 0.01 -1.02 -4.65
N PHE A 209 -1.32 -1.03 -4.61
CA PHE A 209 -2.10 -1.36 -3.42
C PHE A 209 -2.81 -2.71 -3.54
N THR A 210 -2.97 -3.21 -4.76
CA THR A 210 -3.49 -4.55 -5.05
C THR A 210 -2.41 -5.57 -5.19
#